data_AF-A0A1V3WPK7-F1
#
_entry.id   AF-A0A1V3WPK7-F1
#
_cell.length_a   1.000
_cell.length_b   1.000
_cell.length_c   1.000
_cell.angle_alpha   90.00
_cell.angle_beta   90.00
_cell.angle_gamma   90.00
#
_symmetry.space_group_name_H-M   'P 1'
#
loop_
_entity.id
_entity.type
_entity.pdbx_description
1 polymer ?
#
loop_
_entity_poly.entity_id
_entity_poly.type
_entity_poly.pdbx_seq_one_letter_code
_entity_poly.pdbx_strand_id
1 'polypeptide(L)'
;MYTTKTYHDSFDPIRAIRTKEFSYIENYVPRPLLDLPWDIEESPSGMAVAQFVKSPRPQRELYDLRADPTETTNLLTGDAAAKIDAVAADLAVRLHDWRQRTGDVIPSEFAGTRIAERYTETYLRIHRTAPSSRSAIAADRGIEEEAASANQ
;
A
#
# COMPACT_ATOMS: atom_id res chain seq x y z
N MET A 1 0.92 16.70 1.86
CA MET A 1 0.58 15.53 2.67
C MET A 1 1.58 14.43 2.34
N TYR A 2 1.95 13.61 3.31
CA TYR A 2 2.79 12.43 3.11
C TYR A 2 2.00 11.19 3.54
N THR A 3 2.13 10.08 2.82
CA THR A 3 1.46 8.81 3.13
C THR A 3 2.43 7.64 3.02
N THR A 4 2.16 6.60 3.81
CA THR A 4 2.99 5.41 3.89
C THR A 4 2.15 4.16 3.98
N LYS A 5 2.52 3.11 3.25
CA LYS A 5 2.08 1.72 3.45
C LYS A 5 3.35 0.90 3.63
N THR A 6 3.42 0.03 4.64
CA THR A 6 4.54 -0.92 4.78
C THR A 6 4.03 -2.35 4.73
N TYR A 7 2.88 -2.58 5.36
CA TYR A 7 2.23 -3.88 5.44
C TYR A 7 0.73 -3.74 5.14
N HIS A 8 0.16 -4.77 4.54
CA HIS A 8 -1.25 -5.13 4.72
C HIS A 8 -1.26 -6.60 5.13
N ASP A 9 -1.55 -7.51 4.19
CA ASP A 9 -1.36 -8.96 4.36
C ASP A 9 0.04 -9.39 3.91
N SER A 10 0.66 -8.59 3.05
CA SER A 10 1.99 -8.77 2.49
C SER A 10 2.92 -7.61 2.90
N PHE A 11 4.21 -7.79 2.69
CA PHE A 11 5.17 -6.69 2.73
C PHE A 11 5.11 -5.90 1.41
N ASP A 12 4.54 -4.70 1.47
CA ASP A 12 4.37 -3.79 0.32
C ASP A 12 4.68 -2.34 0.71
N PRO A 13 5.98 -1.99 0.90
CA PRO A 13 6.43 -0.63 1.18
C PRO A 13 6.18 0.34 0.02
N ILE A 14 5.29 1.30 0.26
CA ILE A 14 4.97 2.43 -0.62
C ILE A 14 5.10 3.72 0.18
N ARG A 15 5.68 4.76 -0.43
CA ARG A 15 5.73 6.12 0.13
C ARG A 15 5.23 7.11 -0.89
N ALA A 16 4.49 8.11 -0.47
CA ALA A 16 4.01 9.12 -1.37
C ALA A 16 4.00 10.52 -0.75
N ILE A 17 4.15 11.52 -1.62
CA ILE A 17 3.95 12.92 -1.31
C ILE A 17 2.88 13.48 -2.25
N ARG A 18 1.84 14.07 -1.64
CA ARG A 18 0.76 14.75 -2.36
C ARG A 18 0.81 16.25 -2.08
N THR A 19 0.84 17.02 -3.16
CA THR A 19 0.68 18.49 -3.16
C THR A 19 -0.71 18.85 -3.71
N LYS A 20 -1.00 20.14 -3.90
CA LYS A 20 -2.24 20.56 -4.56
C LYS A 20 -2.26 20.23 -6.05
N GLU A 21 -1.10 20.05 -6.67
CA GLU A 21 -0.94 19.94 -8.12
C GLU A 21 -0.46 18.56 -8.55
N PHE A 22 0.32 17.89 -7.70
CA PHE A 22 0.95 16.62 -8.04
C PHE A 22 0.82 15.60 -6.93
N SER A 23 0.70 14.34 -7.33
CA SER A 23 0.84 13.16 -6.48
C SER A 23 2.02 12.35 -6.96
N TYR A 24 2.99 12.12 -6.09
CA TYR A 24 4.21 11.38 -6.38
C TYR A 24 4.31 10.17 -5.46
N ILE A 25 4.55 9.00 -6.04
CA ILE A 25 4.53 7.71 -5.35
C ILE A 25 5.81 6.93 -5.68
N GLU A 26 6.41 6.33 -4.66
CA GLU A 26 7.54 5.40 -4.76
C GLU A 26 7.14 4.03 -4.22
N ASN A 27 7.26 3.02 -5.08
CA ASN A 27 7.04 1.61 -4.77
C ASN A 27 8.39 0.92 -4.59
N TYR A 28 8.71 0.49 -3.36
CA TYR A 28 10.06 0.03 -3.01
C TYR A 28 10.30 -1.45 -3.31
N VAL A 29 9.24 -2.21 -3.57
CA VAL A 29 9.30 -3.63 -3.92
C VAL A 29 8.49 -3.91 -5.20
N PRO A 30 8.97 -4.79 -6.09
CA PRO A 30 8.21 -5.23 -7.25
C PRO A 30 6.95 -5.99 -6.81
N ARG A 31 5.79 -5.49 -7.21
CA ARG A 31 4.47 -6.09 -6.93
C ARG A 31 3.57 -5.96 -8.16
N PRO A 32 2.46 -6.73 -8.21
CA PRO A 32 1.39 -6.45 -9.16
C PRO A 32 0.89 -5.00 -9.04
N LEU A 33 0.24 -4.50 -10.09
CA LEU A 33 -0.28 -3.13 -10.22
C LEU A 33 -1.12 -2.76 -9.01
N LEU A 34 -1.94 -3.71 -8.56
CA LEU A 34 -2.64 -3.62 -7.29
C LEU A 34 -2.50 -4.95 -6.56
N ASP A 35 -1.80 -4.90 -5.43
CA ASP A 35 -1.71 -6.01 -4.48
C ASP A 35 -3.00 -6.03 -3.64
N LEU A 36 -3.94 -6.89 -4.04
CA LEU A 36 -5.23 -7.02 -3.37
C LEU A 36 -5.04 -7.78 -2.05
N PRO A 37 -5.51 -7.25 -0.92
CA PRO A 37 -5.57 -8.03 0.30
C PRO A 37 -6.58 -9.17 0.14
N TRP A 38 -6.38 -10.25 0.90
CA TRP A 38 -7.13 -11.49 0.76
C TRP A 38 -8.64 -11.28 0.88
N ASP A 39 -9.07 -10.35 1.71
CA ASP A 39 -10.48 -10.07 1.92
C ASP A 39 -11.16 -9.39 0.73
N ILE A 40 -10.42 -8.58 -0.01
CA ILE A 40 -10.89 -7.99 -1.25
C ILE A 40 -10.76 -9.00 -2.39
N GLU A 41 -9.66 -9.75 -2.47
CA GLU A 41 -9.40 -10.71 -3.54
C GLU A 41 -10.51 -11.77 -3.66
N GLU A 42 -11.01 -12.28 -2.53
CA GLU A 42 -12.09 -13.28 -2.48
C GLU A 42 -13.50 -12.70 -2.71
N SER A 43 -13.63 -11.36 -2.77
CA SER A 43 -14.91 -10.70 -2.98
C SER A 43 -15.35 -10.71 -4.45
N PRO A 44 -16.65 -10.57 -4.77
CA PRO A 44 -17.12 -10.45 -6.15
C PRO A 44 -16.46 -9.30 -6.92
N SER A 45 -16.18 -8.18 -6.25
CA SER A 45 -15.49 -7.04 -6.84
C SER A 45 -14.02 -7.34 -7.13
N GLY A 46 -13.32 -8.02 -6.20
CA GLY A 46 -11.94 -8.47 -6.41
C GLY A 46 -11.83 -9.43 -7.58
N MET A 47 -12.71 -10.43 -7.64
CA MET A 47 -12.78 -11.37 -8.76
C MET A 47 -13.04 -10.67 -10.10
N ALA A 48 -13.91 -9.66 -10.13
CA ALA A 48 -14.21 -8.89 -11.34
C ALA A 48 -13.00 -8.11 -11.87
N VAL A 49 -12.15 -7.59 -10.98
CA VAL A 49 -10.96 -6.79 -11.36
C VAL A 49 -9.67 -7.59 -11.46
N ALA A 50 -9.67 -8.86 -11.02
CA ALA A 50 -8.48 -9.70 -10.84
C ALA A 50 -7.57 -9.78 -12.08
N GLN A 51 -8.10 -9.69 -13.30
CA GLN A 51 -7.29 -9.72 -14.53
C GLN A 51 -6.54 -8.41 -14.80
N PHE A 52 -7.06 -7.27 -14.34
CA PHE A 52 -6.52 -5.94 -14.66
C PHE A 52 -5.40 -5.50 -13.71
N VAL A 53 -5.20 -6.22 -12.60
CA VAL A 53 -4.29 -5.82 -11.52
C VAL A 53 -2.95 -6.57 -11.52
N LYS A 54 -2.77 -7.52 -12.44
CA LYS A 54 -1.61 -8.44 -12.44
C LYS A 54 -0.35 -7.90 -13.11
N SER A 55 -0.46 -6.83 -13.90
CA SER A 55 0.71 -6.22 -14.54
C SER A 55 1.70 -5.69 -13.49
N PRO A 56 3.00 -5.58 -13.78
CA PRO A 56 3.94 -4.99 -12.83
C PRO A 56 3.61 -3.54 -12.52
N ARG A 57 3.59 -3.16 -11.24
CA ARG A 57 3.45 -1.77 -10.82
C ARG A 57 4.73 -0.98 -11.15
N PRO A 58 4.64 0.25 -11.68
CA PRO A 58 5.80 1.10 -11.87
C PRO A 58 6.53 1.37 -10.54
N GLN A 59 7.86 1.47 -10.57
CA GLN A 59 8.62 1.78 -9.34
C GLN A 59 8.37 3.21 -8.84
N ARG A 60 8.12 4.14 -9.76
CA ARG A 60 7.81 5.54 -9.47
C ARG A 60 6.62 5.97 -10.30
N GLU A 61 5.76 6.78 -9.70
CA GLU A 61 4.57 7.31 -10.33
C GLU A 61 4.45 8.81 -10.05
N LEU A 62 4.07 9.59 -11.06
CA LEU A 62 3.78 11.02 -10.94
C LEU A 62 2.49 11.34 -11.68
N TYR A 63 1.55 11.97 -10.99
CA TYR A 63 0.26 12.37 -11.54
C TYR A 63 0.05 13.87 -11.40
N ASP A 64 -0.43 14.53 -12.46
CA ASP A 64 -0.92 15.92 -12.40
C ASP A 64 -2.39 15.91 -11.98
N LEU A 65 -2.67 16.37 -10.77
CA LEU A 65 -3.98 16.33 -10.14
C LEU A 65 -4.95 17.37 -10.69
N ARG A 66 -4.46 18.39 -11.41
CA ARG A 66 -5.33 19.36 -12.08
C ARG A 66 -5.88 18.78 -13.39
N ALA A 67 -5.06 18.05 -14.12
CA ALA A 67 -5.43 17.45 -15.40
C ALA A 67 -6.06 16.05 -15.23
N ASP A 68 -5.58 15.27 -14.27
CA ASP A 68 -5.97 13.90 -13.99
C ASP A 68 -6.20 13.70 -12.49
N PRO A 69 -7.34 14.18 -11.95
CA PRO A 69 -7.67 14.03 -10.54
C PRO A 69 -7.89 12.57 -10.13
N THR A 70 -8.03 11.67 -11.10
CA THR A 70 -8.25 10.22 -10.93
C THR A 70 -6.98 9.39 -10.93
N GLU A 71 -5.80 10.01 -11.14
CA GLU A 71 -4.49 9.36 -11.06
C GLU A 71 -4.37 8.12 -11.98
N THR A 72 -4.81 8.28 -13.24
CA THR A 72 -4.85 7.21 -14.26
C THR A 72 -3.66 7.25 -15.22
N THR A 73 -3.04 8.42 -15.39
CA THR A 73 -1.98 8.66 -16.37
C THR A 73 -0.67 9.00 -15.67
N ASN A 74 0.20 7.99 -15.52
CA ASN A 74 1.52 8.19 -14.94
C ASN A 74 2.42 8.98 -15.91
N LEU A 75 2.84 10.18 -15.51
CA LEU A 75 3.68 11.07 -16.32
C LEU A 75 5.13 10.58 -16.46
N LEU A 76 5.53 9.54 -15.75
CA LEU A 76 6.87 8.94 -15.81
C LEU A 76 6.97 7.73 -16.74
N THR A 77 5.89 7.34 -17.40
CA THR A 77 5.93 6.25 -18.40
C THR A 77 6.17 6.84 -19.79
N GLY A 78 7.33 6.55 -20.39
CA GLY A 78 7.73 7.03 -21.72
C GLY A 78 8.76 8.16 -21.67
N ASP A 79 8.84 8.95 -22.75
CA ASP A 79 9.74 10.12 -22.82
C ASP A 79 9.12 11.28 -22.01
N ALA A 80 9.47 11.33 -20.73
CA ALA A 80 9.06 12.43 -19.86
C ALA A 80 9.72 13.74 -20.34
N ALA A 81 8.93 14.81 -20.44
CA ALA A 81 9.49 16.13 -20.68
C ALA A 81 10.40 16.53 -19.51
N ALA A 82 11.52 17.22 -19.78
CA ALA A 82 12.49 17.61 -18.74
C ALA A 82 11.86 18.35 -17.54
N LYS A 83 10.76 19.07 -17.76
CA LYS A 83 9.99 19.73 -16.70
C LYS A 83 9.32 18.73 -15.74
N ILE A 84 8.79 17.63 -16.25
CA ILE A 84 8.16 16.56 -15.46
C ILE A 84 9.20 15.85 -14.60
N ASP A 85 10.36 15.54 -15.16
CA ASP A 85 11.46 14.94 -14.41
C ASP A 85 11.96 15.84 -13.28
N ALA A 86 12.05 17.16 -13.53
CA ALA A 86 12.41 18.12 -12.49
C ALA A 86 11.39 18.15 -11.33
N VAL A 87 10.09 18.06 -11.63
CA VAL A 87 9.03 17.96 -10.60
C VAL A 87 9.16 16.66 -9.82
N ALA A 88 9.35 15.53 -10.50
CA ALA A 88 9.55 14.23 -9.84
C ALA A 88 10.77 14.25 -8.91
N ALA A 89 11.88 14.85 -9.35
CA ALA A 89 13.10 14.97 -8.56
C ALA A 89 12.90 15.83 -7.30
N ASP A 90 12.23 16.98 -7.40
CA ASP A 90 11.90 17.82 -6.22
C ASP A 90 11.06 17.03 -5.21
N LEU A 91 10.01 16.36 -5.68
CA LEU A 91 9.12 15.59 -4.83
C LEU A 91 9.82 14.38 -4.19
N ALA A 92 10.72 13.71 -4.92
CA ALA A 92 11.54 12.62 -4.39
C ALA A 92 12.47 13.10 -3.26
N VAL A 93 13.15 14.24 -3.44
CA VAL A 93 14.01 14.83 -2.38
C VAL A 93 13.20 15.16 -1.14
N ARG A 94 12.05 15.82 -1.31
CA ARG A 94 11.18 16.18 -0.19
C ARG A 94 10.61 14.96 0.54
N LEU A 95 10.27 13.91 -0.20
CA LEU A 95 9.84 12.63 0.35
C LEU A 95 10.97 11.99 1.15
N HIS A 96 12.17 11.93 0.59
CA HIS A 96 13.36 11.42 1.27
C HIS A 96 13.67 12.19 2.56
N ASP A 97 13.69 13.52 2.51
CA ASP A 97 13.93 14.38 3.67
C ASP A 97 12.86 14.20 4.75
N TRP A 98 11.61 13.99 4.36
CA TRP A 98 10.55 13.65 5.28
C TRP A 98 10.83 12.31 5.97
N ARG A 99 11.20 11.27 5.21
CA ARG A 99 11.54 9.95 5.76
C ARG A 99 12.71 10.00 6.75
N GLN A 100 13.75 10.76 6.42
CA GLN A 100 14.90 10.95 7.31
C GLN A 100 14.48 11.63 8.62
N ARG A 101 13.70 12.71 8.54
CA ARG A 101 13.25 13.47 9.73
C ARG A 101 12.30 12.69 10.63
N THR A 102 11.50 11.78 10.08
CA THR A 102 10.56 10.95 10.86
C THR A 102 11.15 9.63 11.31
N GLY A 103 12.39 9.29 10.90
CA GLY A 103 13.00 7.99 11.18
C GLY A 103 12.28 6.84 10.47
N ASP A 104 11.72 7.07 9.29
CA ASP A 104 11.00 6.07 8.51
C ASP A 104 11.94 5.03 7.89
N VAL A 105 12.04 3.88 8.55
CA VAL A 105 12.83 2.73 8.13
C VAL A 105 11.98 1.76 7.31
N ILE A 106 12.46 1.41 6.13
CA ILE A 106 11.89 0.33 5.31
C ILE A 106 12.80 -0.90 5.48
N PRO A 107 12.29 -2.01 6.05
CA PRO A 107 13.05 -3.26 6.12
C PRO A 107 13.48 -3.74 4.73
N SER A 108 14.55 -4.54 4.65
CA SER A 108 14.85 -5.29 3.43
C SER A 108 13.66 -6.17 3.05
N GLU A 109 13.46 -6.45 1.75
CA GLU A 109 12.38 -7.34 1.30
C GLU A 109 12.35 -8.67 2.04
N PHE A 110 13.52 -9.33 2.21
CA PHE A 110 13.62 -10.57 2.98
C PHE A 110 13.07 -10.42 4.40
N ALA A 111 13.58 -9.46 5.18
CA ALA A 111 13.13 -9.24 6.56
C ALA A 111 11.66 -8.82 6.62
N GLY A 112 11.22 -7.92 5.73
CA GLY A 112 9.86 -7.43 5.66
C GLY A 112 8.86 -8.54 5.39
N THR A 113 9.12 -9.39 4.40
CA THR A 113 8.27 -10.54 4.07
C THR A 113 8.18 -11.52 5.23
N ARG A 114 9.31 -11.85 5.88
CA ARG A 114 9.33 -12.75 7.05
C ARG A 114 8.56 -12.19 8.24
N ILE A 115 8.56 -10.87 8.43
CA ILE A 115 7.75 -10.20 9.44
C ILE A 115 6.26 -10.38 9.12
N ALA A 116 5.84 -10.09 7.88
CA ALA A 116 4.45 -10.23 7.45
C ALA A 116 3.95 -11.69 7.63
N GLU A 117 4.70 -12.66 7.12
CA GLU A 117 4.39 -14.10 7.24
C GLU A 117 4.20 -14.51 8.71
N ARG A 118 5.11 -14.10 9.59
CA ARG A 118 5.07 -14.47 11.01
C ARG A 118 3.82 -13.92 11.70
N TYR A 119 3.40 -12.69 11.38
CA TYR A 119 2.18 -12.11 11.94
C TYR A 119 0.95 -12.92 11.50
N THR A 120 0.86 -13.24 10.21
CA THR A 120 -0.22 -14.08 9.67
C THR A 120 -0.24 -15.46 10.32
N GLU A 121 0.90 -16.15 10.43
CA GLU A 121 1.01 -17.45 11.10
C GLU A 121 0.60 -17.39 12.58
N THR A 122 0.98 -16.32 13.28
CA THR A 122 0.65 -16.13 14.69
C THR A 122 -0.85 -15.94 14.87
N TYR A 123 -1.45 -15.11 14.02
CA TYR A 123 -2.88 -14.89 13.98
C TYR A 123 -3.64 -16.22 13.75
N LEU A 124 -3.27 -17.00 12.73
CA LEU A 124 -3.89 -18.30 12.45
C LEU A 124 -3.77 -19.27 13.65
N ARG A 125 -2.64 -19.26 14.34
CA ARG A 125 -2.39 -20.10 15.51
C ARG A 125 -3.28 -19.74 16.70
N ILE A 126 -3.49 -18.45 16.94
CA ILE A 126 -4.34 -17.95 18.03
C ILE A 126 -5.80 -18.33 17.77
N HIS A 127 -6.31 -18.08 16.57
CA HIS A 127 -7.73 -18.23 16.27
C HIS A 127 -8.14 -19.68 15.92
N ARG A 128 -7.20 -20.64 15.90
CA ARG A 128 -7.41 -22.10 15.69
C ARG A 128 -8.31 -22.47 14.50
N THR A 129 -8.50 -21.55 13.58
CA THR A 129 -9.48 -21.63 12.49
C THR A 129 -8.88 -20.90 11.29
N ALA A 130 -9.19 -21.35 10.07
CA ALA A 130 -8.90 -20.54 8.89
C ALA A 130 -9.85 -19.32 8.92
N PRO A 131 -9.35 -18.08 9.10
CA PRO A 131 -10.19 -16.90 9.02
C PRO A 131 -10.80 -16.85 7.63
N SER A 132 -12.12 -16.70 7.56
CA SER A 132 -12.76 -16.37 6.30
C SER A 132 -12.86 -14.87 6.22
N SER A 133 -12.33 -14.28 5.15
CA SER A 133 -12.54 -12.87 4.84
C SER A 133 -14.02 -12.47 4.72
N ARG A 134 -14.90 -13.46 4.53
CA ARG A 134 -16.30 -13.29 4.19
C ARG A 134 -17.23 -13.14 5.39
N SER A 135 -16.72 -13.17 6.63
CA SER A 135 -17.59 -12.89 7.78
C SER A 135 -17.71 -11.39 8.04
N ALA A 136 -18.95 -10.92 8.15
CA ALA A 136 -19.26 -9.57 8.58
C ALA A 136 -18.96 -9.34 10.08
N ILE A 137 -18.76 -10.41 10.84
CA ILE A 137 -18.52 -10.37 12.29
C ILE A 137 -17.01 -10.28 12.53
N ALA A 138 -16.57 -9.28 13.31
CA ALA A 138 -15.16 -9.04 13.58
C ALA A 138 -14.49 -10.25 14.27
N ALA A 139 -15.21 -10.93 15.17
CA ALA A 139 -14.75 -12.14 15.86
C ALA A 139 -14.48 -13.32 14.92
N ASP A 140 -15.28 -13.48 13.86
CA ASP A 140 -15.08 -14.54 12.85
C ASP A 140 -13.90 -14.22 11.91
N ARG A 141 -13.49 -12.95 11.87
CA ARG A 141 -12.24 -12.45 11.27
C ARG A 141 -11.15 -12.23 12.32
N GLY A 142 -11.25 -12.89 13.49
CA GLY A 142 -10.27 -12.89 14.59
C GLY A 142 -9.85 -11.52 15.11
N ILE A 143 -10.66 -10.49 14.91
CA ILE A 143 -10.54 -9.22 15.61
C ILE A 143 -11.41 -9.36 16.86
N GLU A 144 -10.78 -9.59 18.01
CA GLU A 144 -11.48 -9.58 19.29
C GLU A 144 -12.00 -8.15 19.55
N GLU A 145 -13.30 -8.02 19.81
CA GLU A 145 -13.80 -6.80 20.44
C GLU A 145 -13.19 -6.74 21.83
N GLU A 146 -12.21 -5.86 22.05
CA GLU A 146 -11.86 -5.45 23.41
C GLU A 146 -13.14 -4.92 24.04
N ALA A 147 -13.78 -5.77 24.85
CA ALA A 147 -14.95 -5.41 25.62
C ALA A 147 -14.59 -4.14 26.38
N ALA A 148 -15.25 -3.03 26.02
CA ALA A 148 -15.22 -1.82 26.81
C ALA A 148 -15.55 -2.24 28.25
N SER A 149 -14.55 -2.18 29.13
CA SER A 149 -14.75 -2.29 30.56
C SER A 149 -15.54 -1.06 30.99
N ALA A 150 -16.86 -1.13 30.80
CA ALA A 150 -17.80 -0.21 31.40
C ALA A 150 -18.08 -0.74 32.80
N ASN A 151 -17.38 -0.16 33.77
CA ASN A 151 -17.78 -0.14 35.18
C ASN A 151 -19.30 0.11 35.30
N GLN A 152 -20.02 -0.82 35.91
CA GLN A 152 -21.00 -0.58 36.98
C GLN A 152 -21.45 -1.88 37.64
#